data_AF-A0A7C4ITX7-F1
#
_entry.id   AF-A0A7C4ITX7-F1
#
_cell.length_a   1.000
_cell.length_b   1.000
_cell.length_c   1.000
_cell.angle_alpha   90.00
_cell.angle_beta   90.00
_cell.angle_gamma   90.00
#
_symmetry.space_group_name_H-M   'P 1'
#
loop_
_entity.id
_entity.type
_entity.pdbx_description
1 polymer ?
#
loop_
_entity_poly.entity_id
_entity_poly.type
_entity_poly.pdbx_seq_one_letter_code
_entity_poly.pdbx_strand_id
1 'polypeptide(L)' 'MNGFCTIDDKFVPLSRIVWVSALPHFCGSDECAREGQYEVRLQGGETVWAVSLAQRDTVLAALDDWQSRQIRQGGG' A
#
# COMPACT_ATOMS: atom_id res chain seq x y z
N MET A 1 12.07 1.69 -12.38
CA MET A 1 10.69 1.18 -12.43
C MET A 1 9.79 2.25 -11.84
N ASN A 2 9.07 3.00 -12.68
CA ASN A 2 8.30 4.17 -12.26
C ASN A 2 6.83 3.78 -12.09
N GLY A 3 6.28 3.88 -10.87
CA GLY A 3 4.84 3.71 -10.62
C GLY A 3 4.40 2.42 -9.92
N PHE A 4 5.34 1.59 -9.45
CA PHE A 4 5.05 0.37 -8.67
C PHE A 4 5.71 0.43 -7.30
N CYS A 5 5.10 -0.24 -6.31
CA CYS A 5 5.66 -0.51 -5.00
C CYS A 5 5.59 -2.02 -4.73
N THR A 6 6.63 -2.59 -4.15
CA THR A 6 6.60 -4.00 -3.72
C THR A 6 5.95 -4.11 -2.35
N ILE A 7 4.83 -4.82 -2.27
CA ILE A 7 4.11 -5.09 -1.02
C ILE A 7 4.06 -6.61 -0.86
N ASP A 8 4.62 -7.11 0.24
CA ASP A 8 4.94 -8.54 0.40
C ASP A 8 5.82 -9.01 -0.79
N ASP A 9 5.30 -9.88 -1.65
CA ASP A 9 5.92 -10.40 -2.87
C ASP A 9 5.29 -9.84 -4.17
N LYS A 10 4.44 -8.80 -4.07
CA LYS A 10 3.63 -8.29 -5.20
C LYS A 10 4.14 -6.93 -5.66
N PHE A 11 4.34 -6.76 -6.96
CA PHE A 11 4.53 -5.45 -7.57
C PHE A 11 3.18 -4.77 -7.79
N VAL A 12 2.84 -3.83 -6.91
CA VAL A 12 1.54 -3.17 -6.88
C VAL A 12 1.64 -1.82 -7.59
N PRO A 13 0.80 -1.55 -8.62
CA PRO A 13 0.72 -0.23 -9.21
C PRO A 13 0.25 0.80 -8.18
N LEU A 14 1.02 1.88 -7.99
CA LEU A 14 0.70 2.96 -7.06
C LEU A 14 -0.63 3.64 -7.40
N SER A 15 -0.94 3.76 -8.70
CA SER A 15 -2.19 4.34 -9.20
C SER A 15 -3.44 3.54 -8.87
N ARG A 16 -3.32 2.29 -8.39
CA ARG A 16 -4.45 1.45 -7.98
C ARG A 16 -4.67 1.43 -6.47
N ILE A 17 -3.79 2.02 -5.66
CA ILE A 17 -3.98 2.04 -4.20
C ILE A 17 -5.04 3.08 -3.85
N VAL A 18 -6.06 2.66 -3.11
CA VAL A 18 -7.16 3.51 -2.64
C VAL A 18 -6.88 4.05 -1.24
N TRP A 19 -6.44 3.17 -0.32
CA TRP A 19 -6.04 3.54 1.02
C TRP A 19 -5.09 2.52 1.63
N VAL A 20 -4.33 2.94 2.64
CA VAL A 20 -3.41 2.13 3.44
C VAL A 20 -3.85 2.22 4.90
N SER A 21 -3.96 1.09 5.60
CA SER A 21 -4.37 1.09 7.00
C SER A 21 -3.29 1.71 7.88
N ALA A 22 -3.69 2.61 8.78
CA ALA A 22 -2.79 3.18 9.77
C ALA A 22 -2.43 2.17 10.86
N LEU A 23 -3.35 1.26 11.18
CA LEU A 23 -3.19 0.22 12.20
C LEU A 23 -3.07 -1.17 11.56
N PRO A 24 -2.35 -2.09 12.22
CA PRO A 24 -2.37 -3.50 11.86
C PRO A 24 -3.77 -4.10 12.07
N HIS A 25 -4.09 -5.13 11.30
CA HIS A 25 -5.34 -5.87 11.39
C HIS A 25 -5.33 -6.79 12.60
N PHE A 26 -6.41 -6.73 13.37
CA PHE A 26 -6.70 -7.65 14.47
C PHE A 26 -8.21 -7.94 14.49
N CYS A 27 -8.63 -9.12 14.03
CA CYS A 27 -10.02 -9.56 14.03
C CYS A 27 -10.32 -10.67 15.05
N GLY A 28 -9.27 -11.32 15.60
CA GLY A 28 -9.41 -12.33 16.64
C GLY A 28 -9.93 -13.68 16.15
N SER A 29 -9.96 -13.89 14.83
CA SER A 29 -10.25 -15.20 14.24
C SER A 29 -9.00 -16.08 14.26
N ASP A 30 -9.13 -17.31 14.78
CA ASP A 30 -8.05 -18.29 14.80
C ASP A 30 -7.60 -18.73 13.39
N GLU A 31 -8.44 -18.50 12.37
CA GLU A 31 -8.14 -18.81 10.98
C GLU A 31 -7.50 -17.62 10.23
N CYS A 32 -7.32 -16.47 10.89
CA CYS A 32 -6.76 -15.28 10.26
C CYS A 32 -5.24 -15.35 10.12
N ALA A 33 -4.76 -15.47 8.88
CA ALA A 33 -3.33 -15.43 8.56
C ALA A 33 -2.75 -14.01 8.39
N ARG A 34 -3.52 -12.98 8.72
CA ARG A 34 -3.19 -11.56 8.46
C ARG A 34 -3.13 -10.69 9.72
N GLU A 35 -3.31 -11.30 10.89
CA GLU A 35 -3.12 -10.66 12.20
C GLU A 35 -1.74 -9.96 12.26
N GLY A 36 -1.72 -8.70 12.69
CA GLY A 36 -0.50 -7.90 12.78
C GLY A 36 0.00 -7.29 11.46
N GLN A 37 -0.60 -7.63 10.31
CA GLN A 37 -0.27 -7.05 9.00
C GLN A 37 -1.12 -5.81 8.71
N TYR A 38 -0.69 -4.97 7.76
CA TYR A 38 -1.37 -3.73 7.40
C TYR A 38 -2.10 -3.88 6.07
N GLU A 39 -3.37 -3.51 6.03
CA GLU A 39 -4.18 -3.59 4.83
C GLU A 39 -3.81 -2.48 3.84
N VAL A 40 -3.65 -2.84 2.58
CA VAL A 40 -3.54 -1.91 1.47
C VAL A 40 -4.64 -2.24 0.49
N ARG A 41 -5.64 -1.35 0.39
CA ARG A 41 -6.80 -1.55 -0.46
C ARG A 41 -6.52 -1.09 -1.86
N LEU A 42 -6.80 -1.96 -2.83
CA LEU A 42 -6.70 -1.66 -4.25
C LEU A 42 -8.06 -1.31 -4.83
N GLN A 43 -8.04 -0.58 -5.94
CA GLN A 43 -9.20 -0.35 -6.78
C GLN A 43 -9.78 -1.69 -7.24
N GLY A 44 -11.11 -1.83 -7.18
CA GLY A 44 -11.79 -3.09 -7.49
C GLY A 44 -12.02 -3.99 -6.28
N GLY A 45 -11.60 -3.56 -5.08
CA GLY A 45 -11.94 -4.22 -3.81
C GLY A 45 -10.92 -5.24 -3.32
N GLU A 46 -9.90 -5.55 -4.11
CA GLU A 46 -8.79 -6.41 -3.71
C GLU A 46 -7.97 -5.79 -2.57
N THR A 47 -7.43 -6.63 -1.68
CA THR A 47 -6.53 -6.20 -0.59
C THR A 47 -5.22 -6.94 -0.69
N VAL A 48 -4.13 -6.21 -0.55
CA VAL A 48 -2.79 -6.76 -0.29
C VAL A 48 -2.33 -6.34 1.09
N TRP A 49 -1.35 -7.04 1.64
CA TRP A 49 -0.99 -6.94 3.04
C TRP A 49 0.48 -6.58 3.18
N ALA A 50 0.76 -5.42 3.77
CA ALA A 50 2.12 -5.08 4.14
C ALA A 50 2.49 -5.80 5.44
N VAL A 51 3.57 -6.57 5.42
CA VAL A 51 3.94 -7.50 6.50
C VAL A 51 4.50 -6.82 7.74
N SER A 52 4.83 -5.52 7.66
CA SER A 52 5.38 -4.76 8.77
C SER A 52 5.07 -3.26 8.67
N LEU A 53 5.23 -2.55 9.79
CA LEU A 53 5.13 -1.09 9.86
C LEU A 53 6.06 -0.40 8.86
N ALA A 54 7.30 -0.88 8.75
CA ALA A 54 8.29 -0.35 7.83
C ALA A 54 7.89 -0.53 6.36
N GLN A 55 7.29 -1.69 6.01
CA GLN A 55 6.77 -1.91 4.66
C GLN A 55 5.57 -1.00 4.38
N ARG A 56 4.63 -0.84 5.32
CA ARG A 56 3.53 0.13 5.20
C ARG A 56 4.05 1.54 4.93
N ASP A 57 5.07 1.98 5.66
CA ASP A 57 5.65 3.31 5.49
C ASP A 57 6.36 3.48 4.16
N THR A 58 6.97 2.41 3.65
CA THR A 58 7.53 2.39 2.30
C THR A 58 6.45 2.59 1.24
N VAL A 59 5.25 2.00 1.42
CA VAL A 59 4.11 2.23 0.52
C VAL A 59 3.67 3.69 0.54
N LEU A 60 3.51 4.28 1.73
CA LEU A 60 3.12 5.67 1.89
C LEU A 60 4.15 6.64 1.26
N ALA A 61 5.44 6.41 1.51
CA ALA A 61 6.51 7.21 0.92
C ALA A 61 6.53 7.10 -0.61
N ALA A 62 6.29 5.91 -1.16
CA ALA A 62 6.22 5.71 -2.61
C ALA A 62 5.01 6.44 -3.23
N LEU A 63 3.86 6.47 -2.56
CA LEU A 63 2.68 7.22 -2.99
C LEU A 63 2.95 8.73 -3.00
N ASP A 64 3.56 9.26 -1.93
CA ASP A 64 3.89 10.69 -1.81
C ASP A 64 4.89 11.14 -2.88
N ASP A 65 5.96 10.37 -3.10
CA ASP A 65 6.93 10.65 -4.17
C ASP A 65 6.27 10.57 -5.56
N TRP A 66 5.41 9.58 -5.78
CA TRP A 66 4.70 9.46 -7.05
C TRP A 66 3.78 10.64 -7.32
N GLN A 67 2.95 11.05 -6.35
CA GLN A 67 2.08 12.21 -6.46
C GLN A 67 2.88 13.50 -6.68
N SER A 68 3.96 13.69 -5.92
CA SER A 68 4.86 14.84 -6.06
C SER A 68 5.49 14.93 -7.46
N ARG A 69 5.73 13.79 -8.13
CA ARG A 69 6.22 13.76 -9.51
C ARG A 69 5.13 14.07 -10.53
N GLN A 70 3.88 13.64 -10.31
CA GLN A 70 2.77 13.99 -11.19
C GLN A 70 2.53 15.51 -11.19
N ILE A 71 2.56 16.15 -10.02
CA ILE A 71 2.41 17.61 -9.89
C ILE A 71 3.52 18.35 -10.67
N ARG A 72 4.77 17.90 -10.54
CA ARG A 72 5.91 18.49 -11.27
C ARG A 72 5.81 18.36 -12.79
N GLN A 73 5.11 17.34 -13.29
CA GLN A 73 4.94 17.10 -14.72
C GLN A 73 3.68 17.77 -15.30
N GLY A 74 2.71 18.14 -14.45
CA GLY A 74 1.45 18.79 -14.85
C GLY A 74 1.43 20.32 -14.72
N GLY A 75 2.51 20.94 -14.23
CA GLY A 75 2.65 22.40 -14.17
C GLY A 75 3.22 22.97 -15.47
N GLY A 76 2.34 23.26 -16.44
CA GLY A 76 2.61 24.06 -17.62
C GLY A 76 2.03 25.46 -17.50
#